data_AF-A0A7X8CWS8-F1
#
_entry.id   AF-A0A7X8CWS8-F1
#
_cell.length_a   1.000
_cell.length_b   1.000
_cell.length_c   1.000
_cell.angle_alpha   90.00
_cell.angle_beta   90.00
_cell.angle_gamma   90.00
#
_symmetry.space_group_name_H-M   'P 1'
#
loop_
_entity.id
_entity.type
_entity.pdbx_description
1 polymer ?
#
loop_
_entity_poly.entity_id
_entity_poly.type
_entity_poly.pdbx_seq_one_letter_code
_entity_poly.pdbx_strand_id
1 'polypeptide(L)'
;MDWEPGAAYRIQYVSESGRRSVRTIEVREIRRRNGVLYLRAWCRLRGEERTFRSDRVLSAEALAVPAPGFASAAAWSECSRWMETNPLPEYAYWSPRPAGPAAAGPRTPAPAVLASIPRAAPETTVSIDGSPPHDPARPEPGDAARSLGTVFRVILALAFFGAMASNLMSKQGSPAPFAYPGKAPAAVVPAPKPSPPRPAVEEAVVAGRLLRTVRSGALERYEVPSLGLVTFNKLEAIAAIRVPNFRAATGLADRALEARYLAADLNRSGRLAFEELQAFQEKTWREFRYEPNEPALRPDQFLAAGGGDCEDFALYTAGLLRFWGWEPYLGILAPSRHGSTGHAVCLSYEEGSFPGSYTWFQVEAWTTPDGVTLKPGRYVPIDYDHVGGLSNAVSPGWKLQEIYVPESAWGQRM
;
A
#
# COMPACT_ATOMS: atom_id res chain seq x y z
N MET A 1 32.13 16.56 5.38
CA MET A 1 31.47 15.53 6.19
C MET A 1 31.81 14.20 5.57
N ASP A 2 32.38 13.32 6.37
CA ASP A 2 32.78 11.99 5.93
C ASP A 2 31.63 11.02 6.21
N TRP A 3 31.26 10.26 5.18
CA TRP A 3 30.20 9.27 5.25
C TRP A 3 30.85 7.90 5.46
N GLU A 4 30.30 7.10 6.36
CA GLU A 4 30.81 5.76 6.67
C GLU A 4 29.79 4.70 6.25
N PRO A 5 30.17 3.72 5.41
CA PRO A 5 29.32 2.56 5.14
C PRO A 5 29.00 1.81 6.44
N GLY A 6 27.74 1.41 6.61
CA GLY A 6 27.22 0.79 7.83
C GLY A 6 26.69 1.79 8.87
N ALA A 7 27.07 3.07 8.80
CA ALA A 7 26.58 4.08 9.74
C ALA A 7 25.18 4.59 9.37
N ALA A 8 24.43 4.97 10.40
CA ALA A 8 23.12 5.59 10.28
C ALA A 8 23.21 7.10 10.47
N TYR A 9 22.56 7.86 9.60
CA TYR A 9 22.53 9.32 9.65
C TYR A 9 21.10 9.82 9.60
N ARG A 10 20.80 10.85 10.41
CA ARG A 10 19.63 11.69 10.24
C ARG A 10 20.01 12.87 9.35
N ILE A 11 19.41 12.95 8.17
CA ILE A 11 19.74 13.95 7.15
C ILE A 11 18.55 14.87 6.87
N GLN A 12 18.82 16.15 6.65
CA GLN A 12 17.88 17.06 6.00
C GLN A 12 18.21 17.09 4.50
N TYR A 13 17.31 16.57 3.68
CA TYR A 13 17.52 16.36 2.25
C TYR A 13 16.60 17.23 1.40
N VAL A 14 17.16 17.88 0.38
CA VAL A 14 16.39 18.58 -0.66
C VAL A 14 16.31 17.74 -1.93
N SER A 15 15.10 17.40 -2.36
CA SER A 15 14.89 16.67 -3.62
C SER A 15 15.14 17.54 -4.84
N GLU A 16 15.11 16.94 -6.03
CA GLU A 16 15.23 17.65 -7.31
C GLU A 16 14.21 18.78 -7.48
N SER A 17 12.99 18.56 -7.00
CA SER A 17 11.90 19.54 -7.06
C SER A 17 12.00 20.64 -5.99
N GLY A 18 13.07 20.66 -5.20
CA GLY A 18 13.25 21.62 -4.10
C GLY A 18 12.51 21.24 -2.81
N ARG A 19 11.73 20.14 -2.79
CA ARG A 19 11.06 19.67 -1.56
C ARG A 19 12.08 19.22 -0.52
N ARG A 20 11.97 19.77 0.69
CA ARG A 20 12.78 19.40 1.85
C ARG A 20 12.15 18.25 2.64
N SER A 21 12.96 17.35 3.16
CA SER A 21 12.52 16.23 4.00
C SER A 21 13.61 15.90 5.03
N VAL A 22 13.21 15.45 6.22
CA VAL A 22 14.13 14.87 7.20
C VAL A 22 14.03 13.35 7.07
N ARG A 23 15.17 12.66 6.96
CA ARG A 23 15.23 11.22 6.71
C ARG A 23 16.28 10.58 7.59
N THR A 24 16.02 9.37 8.06
CA THR A 24 17.05 8.49 8.60
C THR A 24 17.48 7.54 7.50
N ILE A 25 18.77 7.55 7.19
CA ILE A 25 19.37 6.70 6.16
C ILE A 25 20.48 5.84 6.76
N GLU A 26 20.69 4.66 6.20
CA GLU A 26 21.79 3.75 6.55
C GLU A 26 22.67 3.56 5.32
N VAL A 27 23.87 4.12 5.37
CA VAL A 27 24.75 4.16 4.19
C VAL A 27 25.23 2.73 3.91
N ARG A 28 24.99 2.25 2.69
CA ARG A 28 25.43 0.93 2.22
C ARG A 28 26.69 1.05 1.39
N GLU A 29 26.69 2.01 0.47
CA GLU A 29 27.76 2.18 -0.50
C GLU A 29 27.92 3.65 -0.82
N ILE A 30 29.17 4.07 -1.00
CA ILE A 30 29.53 5.44 -1.35
C ILE A 30 30.21 5.39 -2.71
N ARG A 31 29.64 6.10 -3.69
CA ARG A 31 30.21 6.21 -5.04
C ARG A 31 30.48 7.67 -5.37
N ARG A 32 31.57 7.95 -6.08
CA ARG A 32 31.85 9.27 -6.64
C ARG A 32 31.70 9.21 -8.16
N ARG A 33 30.89 10.09 -8.73
CA ARG A 33 30.70 10.23 -10.19
C ARG A 33 30.66 11.70 -10.56
N ASN A 34 31.51 12.11 -11.50
CA ASN A 34 31.62 13.49 -11.98
C ASN A 34 31.79 14.51 -10.83
N GLY A 35 32.64 14.19 -9.84
CA GLY A 35 32.88 15.04 -8.67
C GLY A 35 31.76 15.06 -7.62
N VAL A 36 30.59 14.48 -7.91
CA VAL A 36 29.46 14.37 -6.97
C VAL A 36 29.52 13.04 -6.24
N LEU A 37 29.28 13.06 -4.93
CA LEU A 37 29.22 11.87 -4.08
C LEU A 37 27.77 11.39 -3.94
N TYR A 38 27.57 10.10 -4.15
CA TYR A 38 26.30 9.39 -4.11
C TYR A 38 26.32 8.37 -2.97
N LEU A 39 25.33 8.45 -2.11
CA LEU A 39 25.10 7.55 -0.99
C LEU A 39 24.00 6.59 -1.40
N ARG A 40 24.34 5.34 -1.67
CA ARG A 40 23.34 4.28 -1.74
C ARG A 40 23.04 3.88 -0.30
N ALA A 41 21.79 4.04 0.13
CA ALA A 41 21.43 3.90 1.52
C ALA A 41 20.01 3.37 1.69
N TRP A 42 19.77 2.60 2.75
CA TRP A 42 18.40 2.23 3.14
C TRP A 42 17.71 3.44 3.76
N CYS A 43 16.56 3.84 3.22
CA CYS A 43 15.81 5.00 3.69
C CYS A 43 14.65 4.57 4.59
N ARG A 44 14.74 4.79 5.90
CA ARG A 44 13.67 4.37 6.84
C ARG A 44 12.32 5.02 6.58
N LEU A 45 12.32 6.25 6.08
CA LEU A 45 11.08 6.95 5.74
C LEU A 45 10.32 6.25 4.59
N ARG A 46 11.03 5.54 3.71
CA ARG A 46 10.45 4.90 2.53
C ARG A 46 10.47 3.37 2.58
N GLY A 47 11.20 2.78 3.52
CA GLY A 47 11.28 1.32 3.64
C GLY A 47 11.99 0.65 2.46
N GLU A 48 12.87 1.37 1.76
CA GLU A 48 13.56 0.88 0.57
C GLU A 48 14.97 1.47 0.45
N GLU A 49 15.80 0.85 -0.39
CA GLU A 49 17.11 1.36 -0.76
C GLU A 49 17.01 2.48 -1.80
N ARG A 50 17.69 3.59 -1.57
CA ARG A 50 17.70 4.74 -2.48
C ARG A 50 19.08 5.33 -2.59
N THR A 51 19.31 6.04 -3.69
CA THR A 51 20.53 6.81 -3.91
C THR A 51 20.30 8.28 -3.57
N PHE A 52 21.09 8.81 -2.66
CA PHE A 52 21.08 10.21 -2.25
C PHE A 52 22.34 10.91 -2.77
N ARG A 53 22.18 12.05 -3.45
CA ARG A 53 23.32 12.91 -3.75
C ARG A 53 23.72 13.72 -2.52
N SER A 54 25.00 13.69 -2.14
CA SER A 54 25.48 14.35 -0.93
C SER A 54 25.39 15.87 -0.98
N ASP A 55 25.49 16.47 -2.16
CA ASP A 55 25.35 17.92 -2.37
C ASP A 55 23.92 18.43 -2.14
N ARG A 56 22.94 17.52 -2.09
CA ARG A 56 21.54 17.79 -1.73
C ARG A 56 21.24 17.54 -0.25
N VAL A 57 22.25 17.18 0.56
CA VAL A 57 22.13 17.06 2.02
C VAL A 57 22.45 18.41 2.65
N LEU A 58 21.45 19.06 3.24
CA LEU A 58 21.58 20.38 3.88
C LEU A 58 22.22 20.27 5.27
N SER A 59 21.91 19.21 6.00
CA SER A 59 22.49 18.89 7.30
C SER A 59 22.46 17.38 7.51
N ALA A 60 23.38 16.88 8.32
CA ALA A 60 23.44 15.48 8.66
C ALA A 60 24.04 15.29 10.06
N GLU A 61 23.45 14.36 10.79
CA GLU A 61 23.76 14.03 12.17
C GLU A 61 23.99 12.52 12.22
N ALA A 62 25.20 12.10 12.60
CA ALA A 62 25.51 10.69 12.82
C ALA A 62 24.73 10.20 14.05
N LEU A 63 24.05 9.07 13.92
CA LEU A 63 23.27 8.49 15.01
C LEU A 63 24.13 7.45 15.74
N ALA A 64 24.25 7.60 17.06
CA ALA A 64 25.01 6.66 17.91
C ALA A 64 24.41 5.24 17.97
N VAL A 65 23.16 5.10 17.54
CA VAL A 65 22.43 3.83 17.56
C VAL A 65 22.57 3.19 16.18
N PRO A 66 23.25 2.02 16.07
CA PRO A 66 23.18 1.24 14.84
C PRO A 66 21.73 0.90 14.55
N ALA A 67 21.37 0.91 13.29
CA ALA A 67 19.98 0.86 12.91
C ALA A 67 19.23 -0.38 13.41
N PRO A 68 18.05 -0.24 14.05
CA PRO A 68 17.08 -1.31 14.16
C PRO A 68 16.52 -1.54 12.75
N GLY A 69 17.21 -2.35 11.95
CA GLY A 69 16.99 -2.45 10.52
C GLY A 69 17.78 -3.56 9.84
N PHE A 70 18.90 -3.98 10.42
CA PHE A 70 19.27 -5.39 10.32
C PHE A 70 18.40 -6.16 11.32
N ALA A 71 17.23 -6.61 10.88
CA ALA A 71 16.72 -7.85 11.40
C ALA A 71 17.79 -8.90 11.10
N SER A 72 18.65 -9.22 12.05
CA SER A 72 19.25 -10.55 12.06
C SER A 72 18.10 -11.56 12.04
N ALA A 73 18.36 -12.79 11.62
CA ALA A 73 17.40 -13.89 11.74
C ALA A 73 16.73 -13.98 13.14
N ALA A 74 17.32 -13.35 14.17
CA ALA A 74 16.77 -13.23 15.52
C ALA A 74 15.55 -12.31 15.65
N ALA A 75 15.41 -11.21 14.88
CA ALA A 75 14.23 -10.32 15.00
C ALA A 75 12.98 -10.92 14.33
N TRP A 76 13.18 -11.63 13.22
CA TRP A 76 12.16 -12.53 12.66
C TRP A 76 11.84 -13.65 13.64
N SER A 77 12.85 -14.21 14.31
CA SER A 77 12.62 -15.20 15.37
C SER A 77 11.87 -14.62 16.57
N GLU A 78 12.02 -13.34 16.94
CA GLU A 78 11.28 -12.74 18.05
C GLU A 78 9.82 -12.45 17.70
N CYS A 79 9.52 -11.98 16.49
CA CYS A 79 8.14 -11.83 16.02
C CYS A 79 7.46 -13.21 15.92
N SER A 80 8.14 -14.20 15.34
CA SER A 80 7.66 -15.59 15.30
C SER A 80 7.49 -16.18 16.70
N ARG A 81 8.45 -15.98 17.60
CA ARG A 81 8.42 -16.48 18.99
C ARG A 81 7.33 -15.78 19.81
N TRP A 82 7.06 -14.50 19.59
CA TRP A 82 5.91 -13.81 20.19
C TRP A 82 4.59 -14.41 19.70
N MET A 83 4.47 -14.70 18.39
CA MET A 83 3.30 -15.37 17.80
C MET A 83 3.16 -16.86 18.18
N GLU A 84 4.24 -17.51 18.61
CA GLU A 84 4.22 -18.87 19.18
C GLU A 84 3.84 -18.86 20.66
N THR A 85 4.28 -17.84 21.41
CA THR A 85 4.09 -17.75 22.88
C THR A 85 2.82 -17.02 23.31
N ASN A 86 2.18 -16.29 22.39
CA ASN A 86 0.90 -15.62 22.61
C ASN A 86 -0.15 -16.15 21.61
N PRO A 87 -0.57 -17.42 21.72
CA PRO A 87 -1.73 -17.88 20.95
C PRO A 87 -2.91 -16.96 21.29
N LEU A 88 -3.53 -16.37 20.26
CA LEU A 88 -4.78 -15.65 20.44
C LEU A 88 -5.76 -16.56 21.21
N PRO A 89 -6.53 -16.03 22.16
CA PRO A 89 -7.46 -16.85 22.93
C PRO A 89 -8.37 -17.59 21.95
N GLU A 90 -8.50 -18.88 22.19
CA GLU A 90 -9.24 -19.87 21.41
C GLU A 90 -10.75 -19.59 21.45
N TYR A 91 -11.17 -18.43 20.96
CA TYR A 91 -12.57 -18.10 20.76
C TYR A 91 -12.98 -18.59 19.38
N ALA A 92 -13.72 -19.71 19.41
CA ALA A 92 -14.56 -20.25 18.36
C ALA A 92 -13.83 -20.77 17.11
N TYR A 93 -13.25 -21.97 17.24
CA TYR A 93 -13.44 -22.96 16.17
C TYR A 93 -14.94 -23.12 15.93
N TRP A 94 -15.44 -22.48 14.87
CA TRP A 94 -16.75 -22.76 14.34
C TRP A 94 -16.66 -24.12 13.65
N SER A 95 -17.05 -25.19 14.36
CA SER A 95 -17.29 -26.47 13.70
C SER A 95 -18.47 -26.30 12.75
N PRO A 96 -18.35 -26.60 11.45
CA PRO A 96 -19.53 -26.70 10.60
C PRO A 96 -20.45 -27.76 11.21
N ARG A 97 -21.71 -27.37 11.47
CA ARG A 97 -22.77 -28.30 11.88
C ARG A 97 -22.78 -29.46 10.90
N PRO A 98 -22.73 -30.74 11.35
CA PRO A 98 -22.94 -31.85 10.44
C PRO A 98 -24.34 -31.69 9.81
N ALA A 99 -24.40 -31.76 8.48
CA ALA A 99 -25.66 -31.81 7.76
C ALA A 99 -26.47 -32.99 8.33
N GLY A 100 -27.61 -32.69 8.94
CA GLY A 100 -28.56 -33.71 9.37
C GLY A 100 -29.05 -34.52 8.16
N PRO A 101 -29.50 -35.77 8.37
CA PRO A 101 -29.91 -36.64 7.28
C PRO A 101 -31.07 -36.02 6.49
N ALA A 102 -30.85 -35.82 5.20
CA ALA A 102 -31.87 -35.36 4.27
C ALA A 102 -33.06 -36.32 4.30
N ALA A 103 -34.24 -35.81 4.62
CA ALA A 103 -35.49 -36.54 4.51
C ALA A 103 -35.71 -36.96 3.06
N ALA A 104 -35.90 -38.26 2.84
CA ALA A 104 -36.23 -38.85 1.56
C ALA A 104 -37.62 -38.38 1.09
N GLY A 105 -37.65 -37.41 0.18
CA GLY A 105 -38.82 -37.07 -0.63
C GLY A 105 -38.94 -37.95 -1.88
N PRO A 106 -40.15 -38.14 -2.42
CA PRO A 106 -40.44 -39.17 -3.42
C PRO A 106 -39.75 -38.91 -4.76
N ARG A 107 -39.18 -39.98 -5.32
CA ARG A 107 -38.56 -40.02 -6.66
C ARG A 107 -39.62 -39.79 -7.74
N THR A 108 -39.49 -38.69 -8.47
CA THR A 108 -40.15 -38.49 -9.76
C THR A 108 -39.29 -39.13 -10.87
N PRO A 109 -39.88 -39.85 -11.85
CA PRO A 109 -39.09 -40.50 -12.90
C PRO A 109 -38.48 -39.47 -13.87
N ALA A 110 -37.28 -39.78 -14.34
CA ALA A 110 -36.51 -39.01 -15.30
C ALA A 110 -37.21 -38.91 -16.67
N PRO A 111 -37.15 -37.76 -17.36
CA PRO A 111 -37.30 -37.72 -18.80
C PRO A 111 -35.95 -38.00 -19.47
N ALA A 112 -36.03 -38.81 -20.52
CA ALA A 112 -34.95 -39.17 -21.41
C ALA A 112 -34.46 -37.96 -22.24
N VAL A 113 -33.14 -37.95 -22.48
CA VAL A 113 -32.45 -37.47 -23.69
C VAL A 113 -32.91 -36.13 -24.27
N LEU A 114 -32.08 -35.10 -24.11
CA LEU A 114 -32.00 -34.01 -25.10
C LEU A 114 -30.55 -33.60 -25.35
N ALA A 115 -30.27 -33.57 -26.66
CA ALA A 115 -29.05 -33.24 -27.36
C ALA A 115 -28.31 -31.98 -26.86
N SER A 116 -26.99 -32.03 -27.07
CA SER A 116 -26.05 -30.91 -27.26
C SER A 116 -26.71 -29.56 -27.52
N ILE A 117 -26.65 -28.68 -26.52
CA ILE A 117 -26.94 -27.26 -26.66
C ILE A 117 -25.68 -26.57 -27.21
N PRO A 118 -25.74 -25.90 -28.38
CA PRO A 118 -24.65 -25.03 -28.81
C PRO A 118 -24.57 -23.82 -27.87
N ARG A 119 -23.41 -23.65 -27.23
CA ARG A 119 -23.09 -22.53 -26.34
C ARG A 119 -22.88 -21.27 -27.18
N ALA A 120 -23.96 -20.57 -27.51
CA ALA A 120 -23.89 -19.19 -27.98
C ALA A 120 -23.84 -18.29 -26.73
N ALA A 121 -22.64 -17.82 -26.37
CA ALA A 121 -22.51 -16.76 -25.39
C ALA A 121 -23.08 -15.46 -25.98
N PRO A 122 -23.87 -14.66 -25.24
CA PRO A 122 -24.22 -13.32 -25.67
C PRO A 122 -22.93 -12.50 -25.80
N GLU A 123 -22.75 -11.84 -26.95
CA GLU A 123 -21.66 -10.87 -27.17
C GLU A 123 -21.80 -9.73 -26.16
N THR A 124 -21.18 -9.90 -25.00
CA THR A 124 -21.11 -8.85 -23.98
C THR A 124 -20.08 -7.85 -24.46
N THR A 125 -20.54 -6.66 -24.85
CA THR A 125 -19.68 -5.63 -25.43
C THR A 125 -18.91 -4.94 -24.30
N VAL A 126 -17.70 -5.41 -24.01
CA VAL A 126 -16.77 -4.68 -23.14
C VAL A 126 -16.16 -3.54 -23.94
N SER A 127 -16.59 -2.30 -23.69
CA SER A 127 -15.94 -1.13 -24.25
C SER A 127 -14.70 -0.79 -23.41
N ILE A 128 -13.53 -0.83 -24.03
CA ILE A 128 -12.30 -0.26 -23.45
C ILE A 128 -12.34 1.23 -23.77
N ASP A 129 -12.98 2.02 -22.90
CA ASP A 129 -12.99 3.47 -23.04
C ASP A 129 -11.74 4.04 -22.35
N GLY A 130 -10.66 4.10 -23.11
CA GLY A 130 -9.33 4.45 -22.59
C GLY A 130 -8.26 4.44 -23.67
N SER A 131 -8.47 5.16 -24.77
CA SER A 131 -7.32 5.58 -25.57
C SER A 131 -6.50 6.55 -24.72
N PRO A 132 -5.20 6.33 -24.47
CA PRO A 132 -4.37 7.34 -23.84
C PRO A 132 -4.46 8.63 -24.67
N PRO A 133 -4.43 9.84 -24.07
CA PRO A 133 -4.36 11.06 -24.84
C PRO A 133 -3.15 10.97 -25.76
N HIS A 134 -3.39 11.05 -27.07
CA HIS A 134 -2.33 11.21 -28.06
C HIS A 134 -1.53 12.44 -27.65
N ASP A 135 -0.30 12.24 -27.20
CA ASP A 135 0.65 13.32 -26.90
C ASP A 135 0.97 14.00 -28.24
N PRO A 136 0.51 15.24 -28.51
CA PRO A 136 0.89 15.91 -29.74
C PRO A 136 2.40 16.15 -29.66
N ALA A 137 3.12 15.71 -30.68
CA ALA A 137 4.57 15.80 -30.80
C ALA A 137 5.12 17.09 -30.17
N ARG A 138 5.91 16.94 -29.09
CA ARG A 138 6.61 18.06 -28.44
C ARG A 138 7.46 18.79 -29.48
N PRO A 139 7.26 20.09 -29.71
CA PRO A 139 8.22 20.88 -30.46
C PRO A 139 9.53 20.97 -29.67
N GLU A 140 10.64 20.63 -30.33
CA GLU A 140 12.00 20.83 -29.83
C GLU A 140 12.17 22.27 -29.29
N PRO A 141 12.66 22.47 -28.06
CA PRO A 141 12.79 23.80 -27.49
C PRO A 141 13.96 24.55 -28.16
N GLY A 142 13.62 25.49 -29.04
CA GLY A 142 14.56 26.44 -29.61
C GLY A 142 15.20 27.35 -28.56
N ASP A 143 16.44 27.78 -28.84
CA ASP A 143 17.38 28.47 -27.94
C ASP A 143 16.89 29.78 -27.29
N ALA A 144 15.73 30.31 -27.69
CA ALA A 144 15.15 31.53 -27.13
C ALA A 144 14.63 31.37 -25.68
N ALA A 145 14.32 30.15 -25.23
CA ALA A 145 13.76 29.92 -23.88
C ALA A 145 14.79 30.01 -22.73
N ARG A 146 16.10 30.06 -23.03
CA ARG A 146 17.16 30.08 -22.01
C ARG A 146 17.48 31.49 -21.48
N SER A 147 17.09 32.57 -22.18
CA SER A 147 17.45 33.93 -21.74
C SER A 147 16.47 34.53 -20.73
N LEU A 148 15.18 34.20 -20.82
CA LEU A 148 14.13 34.71 -19.91
C LEU A 148 14.24 34.15 -18.48
N GLY A 149 14.71 32.92 -18.32
CA GLY A 149 14.85 32.29 -17.00
C GLY A 149 15.94 32.90 -16.12
N THR A 150 16.96 33.53 -16.72
CA THR A 150 18.10 34.09 -15.98
C THR A 150 17.76 35.44 -15.38
N VAL A 151 17.02 36.29 -16.09
CA VAL A 151 16.59 37.61 -15.59
C VAL A 151 15.63 37.46 -14.41
N PHE A 152 14.71 36.49 -14.47
CA PHE A 152 13.75 36.27 -13.39
C PHE A 152 14.42 35.77 -12.08
N ARG A 153 15.50 34.98 -12.19
CA ARG A 153 16.26 34.50 -11.03
C ARG A 153 17.05 35.60 -10.33
N VAL A 154 17.56 36.59 -11.06
CA VAL A 154 18.28 37.73 -10.48
C VAL A 154 17.34 38.65 -9.70
N ILE A 155 16.14 38.92 -10.24
CA ILE A 155 15.13 39.75 -9.56
C ILE A 155 14.67 39.08 -8.26
N LEU A 156 14.43 37.76 -8.27
CA LEU A 156 13.99 37.03 -7.08
C LEU A 156 15.08 37.00 -5.99
N ALA A 157 16.36 36.88 -6.38
CA ALA A 157 17.48 36.90 -5.45
C ALA A 157 17.64 38.27 -4.77
N LEU A 158 17.48 39.38 -5.51
CA LEU A 158 17.56 40.73 -4.94
C LEU A 158 16.42 41.03 -3.96
N ALA A 159 15.20 40.57 -4.24
CA ALA A 159 14.07 40.71 -3.32
C ALA A 159 14.28 39.93 -2.00
N PHE A 160 14.91 38.76 -2.07
CA PHE A 160 15.17 37.93 -0.90
C PHE A 160 16.24 38.55 0.03
N PHE A 161 17.27 39.18 -0.54
CA PHE A 161 18.29 39.87 0.27
C PHE A 161 17.78 41.17 0.90
N GLY A 162 16.86 41.89 0.25
CA GLY A 162 16.20 43.06 0.83
C GLY A 162 15.40 42.74 2.10
N ALA A 163 14.66 41.63 2.11
CA ALA A 163 13.82 41.23 3.25
C ALA A 163 14.62 40.71 4.47
N MET A 164 15.82 40.17 4.24
CA MET A 164 16.74 39.75 5.30
C MET A 164 17.39 40.95 6.01
N ALA A 165 17.72 42.01 5.27
CA ALA A 165 18.31 43.22 5.85
C ALA A 165 17.34 43.97 6.79
N SER A 166 16.03 43.95 6.50
CA SER A 166 15.01 44.59 7.36
C SER A 166 14.78 43.88 8.71
N ASN A 167 15.08 42.58 8.83
CA ASN A 167 14.87 41.83 10.08
C ASN A 167 16.04 41.93 11.07
N LEU A 168 17.20 42.42 10.64
CA LEU A 168 18.36 42.56 11.53
C LEU A 168 18.37 43.85 12.36
N MET A 169 17.42 44.78 12.16
CA MET A 169 17.41 46.10 12.84
C MET A 169 16.32 46.29 13.93
N SER A 170 15.57 45.25 14.32
CA SER A 170 14.50 45.36 15.36
C SER A 170 14.81 44.64 16.68
N LYS A 171 16.01 44.85 17.24
CA LYS A 171 16.30 44.52 18.66
C LYS A 171 16.94 45.69 19.38
N GLN A 172 16.14 46.70 19.70
CA GLN A 172 16.45 47.66 20.76
C GLN A 172 15.80 47.18 22.05
N GLY A 173 16.63 46.93 23.05
CA GLY A 173 16.22 46.47 24.38
C GLY A 173 15.46 47.56 25.15
N SER A 174 14.41 47.14 25.84
CA SER A 174 13.74 47.97 26.85
C SER A 174 14.50 47.87 28.19
N PRO A 175 14.73 48.99 28.90
CA PRO A 175 15.36 48.98 30.21
C PRO A 175 14.43 48.40 31.29
N ALA A 176 15.03 47.68 32.24
CA ALA A 176 14.34 47.12 33.40
C ALA A 176 13.83 48.22 34.34
N PRO A 177 12.57 48.16 34.83
CA PRO A 177 12.10 49.09 35.84
C PRO A 177 12.62 48.74 37.24
N PHE A 178 12.87 49.79 38.02
CA PHE A 178 13.34 49.78 39.40
C PHE A 178 12.38 49.05 40.36
N ALA A 179 12.96 48.27 41.27
CA ALA A 179 12.26 47.58 42.34
C ALA A 179 11.93 48.53 43.51
N TYR A 180 10.65 48.59 43.90
CA TYR A 180 10.21 49.16 45.17
C TYR A 180 10.09 48.07 46.24
N PRO A 181 10.50 48.30 47.50
CA PRO A 181 10.32 47.36 48.60
C PRO A 181 8.87 47.47 49.12
N GLY A 182 7.98 46.61 48.61
CA GLY A 182 6.59 46.54 49.01
C GLY A 182 6.26 45.23 49.72
N LYS A 183 5.86 45.36 51.00
CA LYS A 183 4.89 44.57 51.78
C LYS A 183 4.93 43.02 51.66
N ALA A 184 5.16 42.37 52.80
CA ALA A 184 5.13 40.91 52.95
C ALA A 184 3.85 40.30 52.35
N PRO A 185 3.96 39.29 51.46
CA PRO A 185 2.82 38.70 50.77
C PRO A 185 1.98 37.86 51.73
N ALA A 186 0.66 38.05 51.68
CA ALA A 186 -0.30 37.14 52.28
C ALA A 186 -0.11 35.73 51.69
N ALA A 187 -0.25 34.70 52.53
CA ALA A 187 -0.11 33.31 52.14
C ALA A 187 -1.00 32.99 50.92
N VAL A 188 -0.35 32.79 49.76
CA VAL A 188 -1.01 32.44 48.52
C VAL A 188 -1.55 31.02 48.67
N VAL A 189 -2.87 30.88 48.74
CA VAL A 189 -3.53 29.58 48.63
C VAL A 189 -3.07 28.96 47.30
N PRO A 190 -2.45 27.76 47.30
CA PRO A 190 -1.94 27.18 46.08
C PRO A 190 -3.09 27.01 45.10
N ALA A 191 -2.93 27.60 43.91
CA ALA A 191 -3.92 27.49 42.84
C ALA A 191 -4.22 26.00 42.59
N PRO A 192 -5.50 25.62 42.39
CA PRO A 192 -5.86 24.24 42.12
C PRO A 192 -5.06 23.73 40.93
N LYS A 193 -4.43 22.56 41.08
CA LYS A 193 -3.65 21.94 40.02
C LYS A 193 -4.53 21.84 38.76
N PRO A 194 -4.05 22.31 37.60
CA PRO A 194 -4.83 22.23 36.36
C PRO A 194 -5.22 20.77 36.13
N SER A 195 -6.49 20.54 35.79
CA SER A 195 -6.98 19.21 35.46
C SER A 195 -6.15 18.63 34.32
N PRO A 196 -5.86 17.32 34.32
CA PRO A 196 -5.14 16.68 33.22
C PRO A 196 -5.85 16.99 31.90
N PRO A 197 -5.10 17.30 30.82
CA PRO A 197 -5.69 17.50 29.51
C PRO A 197 -6.49 16.25 29.12
N ARG A 198 -7.72 16.44 28.63
CA ARG A 198 -8.55 15.33 28.15
C ARG A 198 -7.82 14.62 27.00
N PRO A 199 -7.81 13.28 26.97
CA PRO A 199 -7.23 12.55 25.84
C PRO A 199 -7.93 12.93 24.54
N ALA A 200 -7.16 13.13 23.47
CA ALA A 200 -7.71 13.29 22.14
C ALA A 200 -8.07 11.89 21.59
N VAL A 201 -9.30 11.72 21.11
CA VAL A 201 -9.80 10.46 20.55
C VAL A 201 -10.10 10.68 19.07
N GLU A 202 -9.47 9.87 18.23
CA GLU A 202 -9.75 9.76 16.80
C GLU A 202 -10.45 8.42 16.55
N GLU A 203 -11.46 8.41 15.68
CA GLU A 203 -12.23 7.21 15.35
C GLU A 203 -12.17 6.94 13.85
N ALA A 204 -11.90 5.69 13.47
CA ALA A 204 -11.89 5.23 12.09
C ALA A 204 -12.64 3.90 11.96
N VAL A 205 -13.33 3.70 10.84
CA VAL A 205 -13.90 2.39 10.49
C VAL A 205 -12.91 1.63 9.62
N VAL A 206 -12.54 0.43 10.06
CA VAL A 206 -11.63 -0.51 9.36
C VAL A 206 -12.36 -1.84 9.23
N ALA A 207 -12.60 -2.28 7.99
CA ALA A 207 -13.32 -3.52 7.67
C ALA A 207 -14.61 -3.72 8.49
N GLY A 208 -15.42 -2.67 8.59
CA GLY A 208 -16.69 -2.68 9.33
C GLY A 208 -16.58 -2.57 10.86
N ARG A 209 -15.37 -2.47 11.42
CA ARG A 209 -15.14 -2.33 12.87
C ARG A 209 -14.60 -0.95 13.23
N LEU A 210 -15.00 -0.45 14.39
CA LEU A 210 -14.52 0.81 14.94
C LEU A 210 -13.12 0.61 15.54
N LEU A 211 -12.14 1.35 15.03
CA LEU A 211 -10.81 1.51 15.59
C LEU A 211 -10.72 2.90 16.23
N ARG A 212 -10.47 2.96 17.53
CA ARG A 212 -10.22 4.22 18.26
C ARG A 212 -8.72 4.40 18.47
N THR A 213 -8.23 5.59 18.19
CA THR A 213 -6.88 6.01 18.53
C THR A 213 -6.96 7.05 19.63
N VAL A 214 -6.53 6.67 20.83
CA VAL A 214 -6.58 7.50 22.03
C VAL A 214 -5.18 8.04 22.33
N ARG A 215 -5.03 9.35 22.29
CA ARG A 215 -3.76 10.06 22.53
C ARG A 215 -3.82 10.81 23.86
N SER A 216 -2.90 10.48 24.76
CA SER A 216 -2.76 11.12 26.07
C SER A 216 -1.30 11.50 26.31
N GLY A 217 -0.97 12.77 26.06
CA GLY A 217 0.43 13.23 26.06
C GLY A 217 1.24 12.58 24.94
N ALA A 218 2.34 11.92 25.27
CA ALA A 218 3.19 11.20 24.32
C ALA A 218 2.76 9.73 24.08
N LEU A 219 1.75 9.24 24.80
CA LEU A 219 1.25 7.88 24.68
C LEU A 219 0.07 7.84 23.71
N GLU A 220 0.13 6.90 22.77
CA GLU A 220 -0.94 6.57 21.84
C GLU A 220 -1.33 5.10 22.05
N ARG A 221 -2.63 4.85 22.25
CA ARG A 221 -3.19 3.50 22.33
C ARG A 221 -4.33 3.34 21.33
N TYR A 222 -4.55 2.10 20.95
CA TYR A 222 -5.51 1.68 19.95
C TYR A 222 -6.52 0.74 20.58
N GLU A 223 -7.80 1.02 20.38
CA GLU A 223 -8.89 0.24 20.95
C GLU A 223 -9.79 -0.26 19.82
N VAL A 224 -10.16 -1.55 19.89
CA VAL A 224 -11.19 -2.13 19.02
C VAL A 224 -12.31 -2.63 19.93
N PRO A 225 -13.28 -1.77 20.30
CA PRO A 225 -14.26 -2.08 21.35
C PRO A 225 -15.05 -3.36 21.09
N SER A 226 -15.41 -3.63 19.83
CA SER A 226 -16.15 -4.85 19.45
C SER A 226 -15.38 -6.16 19.71
N LEU A 227 -14.06 -6.07 19.92
CA LEU A 227 -13.19 -7.21 20.20
C LEU A 227 -12.67 -7.19 21.65
N GLY A 228 -13.02 -6.18 22.46
CA GLY A 228 -12.41 -5.98 23.78
C GLY A 228 -10.89 -5.73 23.73
N LEU A 229 -10.34 -5.38 22.58
CA LEU A 229 -8.90 -5.22 22.37
C LEU A 229 -8.44 -3.80 22.74
N VAL A 230 -7.36 -3.71 23.50
CA VAL A 230 -6.59 -2.48 23.77
C VAL A 230 -5.12 -2.79 23.60
N THR A 231 -4.42 -2.07 22.71
CA THR A 231 -2.98 -2.26 22.44
C THR A 231 -2.30 -0.91 22.20
N PHE A 232 -0.97 -0.87 22.33
CA PHE A 232 -0.14 0.28 21.93
C PHE A 232 0.43 0.14 20.51
N ASN A 233 0.12 -0.94 19.81
CA ASN A 233 0.57 -1.20 18.45
C ASN A 233 -0.60 -1.12 17.45
N LYS A 234 -0.59 -0.11 16.58
CA LYS A 234 -1.63 0.05 15.55
C LYS A 234 -1.75 -1.16 14.63
N LEU A 235 -0.61 -1.76 14.26
CA LEU A 235 -0.58 -2.90 13.35
C LEU A 235 -1.25 -4.12 13.97
N GLU A 236 -1.08 -4.34 15.28
CA GLU A 236 -1.77 -5.39 16.02
C GLU A 236 -3.29 -5.18 16.02
N ALA A 237 -3.75 -3.95 16.26
CA ALA A 237 -5.17 -3.62 16.18
C ALA A 237 -5.75 -3.84 14.77
N ILE A 238 -5.02 -3.46 13.72
CA ILE A 238 -5.41 -3.71 12.32
C ILE A 238 -5.43 -5.21 12.01
N ALA A 239 -4.41 -5.96 12.44
CA ALA A 239 -4.32 -7.40 12.22
C ALA A 239 -5.47 -8.15 12.89
N ALA A 240 -5.80 -7.79 14.14
CA ALA A 240 -6.94 -8.36 14.88
C ALA A 240 -8.29 -8.14 14.17
N ILE A 241 -8.41 -7.08 13.36
CA ILE A 241 -9.59 -6.81 12.54
C ILE A 241 -9.53 -7.59 11.22
N ARG A 242 -8.42 -7.52 10.48
CA ARG A 242 -8.35 -7.97 9.08
C ARG A 242 -8.06 -9.45 8.92
N VAL A 243 -7.17 -10.03 9.73
CA VAL A 243 -6.78 -11.43 9.59
C VAL A 243 -7.97 -12.39 9.72
N PRO A 244 -8.86 -12.26 10.73
CA PRO A 244 -10.03 -13.14 10.82
C PRO A 244 -10.99 -13.00 9.63
N ASN A 245 -11.21 -11.76 9.15
CA ASN A 245 -12.07 -11.51 7.99
C ASN A 245 -11.49 -12.13 6.72
N PHE A 246 -10.18 -11.99 6.50
CA PHE A 246 -9.49 -12.60 5.38
C PHE A 246 -9.58 -14.12 5.41
N ARG A 247 -9.25 -14.75 6.55
CA ARG A 247 -9.39 -16.20 6.75
C ARG A 247 -10.80 -16.69 6.48
N ALA A 248 -11.81 -15.97 6.96
CA ALA A 248 -13.21 -16.35 6.76
C ALA A 248 -13.63 -16.24 5.28
N ALA A 249 -13.13 -15.24 4.56
CA ALA A 249 -13.45 -15.04 3.15
C ALA A 249 -12.74 -16.01 2.21
N THR A 250 -11.47 -16.35 2.50
CA THR A 250 -10.60 -17.09 1.57
C THR A 250 -10.29 -18.52 2.02
N GLY A 251 -10.48 -18.84 3.29
CA GLY A 251 -10.02 -20.09 3.89
C GLY A 251 -8.49 -20.19 4.06
N LEU A 252 -7.72 -19.14 3.74
CA LEU A 252 -6.27 -19.12 3.87
C LEU A 252 -5.85 -18.65 5.27
N ALA A 253 -4.94 -19.39 5.91
CA ALA A 253 -4.46 -19.10 7.27
C ALA A 253 -2.92 -19.14 7.39
N ASP A 254 -2.21 -18.88 6.29
CA ASP A 254 -0.75 -18.85 6.27
C ASP A 254 -0.20 -17.56 6.91
N ARG A 255 0.62 -17.72 7.96
CA ARG A 255 1.16 -16.57 8.74
C ARG A 255 2.12 -15.71 7.94
N ALA A 256 2.92 -16.30 7.04
CA ALA A 256 3.90 -15.55 6.25
C ALA A 256 3.19 -14.67 5.21
N LEU A 257 2.14 -15.21 4.58
CA LEU A 257 1.25 -14.50 3.67
C LEU A 257 0.56 -13.33 4.38
N GLU A 258 -0.06 -13.59 5.54
CA GLU A 258 -0.75 -12.56 6.33
C GLU A 258 0.20 -11.43 6.76
N ALA A 259 1.39 -11.77 7.25
CA ALA A 259 2.40 -10.79 7.63
C ALA A 259 2.83 -9.93 6.43
N ARG A 260 2.97 -10.55 5.25
CA ARG A 260 3.34 -9.86 4.02
C ARG A 260 2.23 -8.92 3.54
N TYR A 261 0.97 -9.33 3.61
CA TYR A 261 -0.16 -8.47 3.26
C TYR A 261 -0.33 -7.31 4.26
N LEU A 262 -0.13 -7.54 5.56
CA LEU A 262 -0.09 -6.47 6.56
C LEU A 262 1.00 -5.44 6.28
N ALA A 263 2.16 -5.89 5.83
CA ALA A 263 3.29 -5.02 5.52
C ALA A 263 3.07 -4.13 4.28
N ALA A 264 1.99 -4.33 3.52
CA ALA A 264 1.64 -3.46 2.40
C ALA A 264 1.18 -2.05 2.84
N ASP A 265 0.66 -1.88 4.06
CA ASP A 265 0.30 -0.57 4.62
C ASP A 265 1.54 0.18 5.13
N LEU A 266 2.29 0.74 4.18
CA LEU A 266 3.57 1.41 4.39
C LEU A 266 3.45 2.65 5.28
N ASN A 267 2.32 3.37 5.20
CA ASN A 267 2.08 4.57 5.98
C ASN A 267 1.35 4.30 7.31
N ARG A 268 0.97 3.03 7.58
CA ARG A 268 0.24 2.59 8.78
C ARG A 268 -1.10 3.29 8.94
N SER A 269 -1.79 3.58 7.86
CA SER A 269 -3.12 4.20 7.89
C SER A 269 -4.19 3.24 8.40
N GLY A 270 -4.00 1.92 8.24
CA GLY A 270 -5.03 0.89 8.39
C GLY A 270 -5.85 0.67 7.11
N ARG A 271 -5.40 1.25 6.00
CA ARG A 271 -6.00 1.14 4.66
C ARG A 271 -4.88 0.89 3.66
N LEU A 272 -5.24 0.26 2.53
CA LEU A 272 -4.35 0.16 1.39
C LEU A 272 -4.64 1.34 0.47
N ALA A 273 -3.62 2.10 0.10
CA ALA A 273 -3.68 3.11 -0.96
C ALA A 273 -3.14 2.57 -2.28
N PHE A 274 -3.47 3.20 -3.41
CA PHE A 274 -2.95 2.79 -4.73
C PHE A 274 -1.43 2.86 -4.82
N GLU A 275 -0.79 3.86 -4.19
CA GLU A 275 0.67 3.97 -4.15
C GLU A 275 1.33 2.83 -3.36
N GLU A 276 0.62 2.32 -2.33
CA GLU A 276 1.07 1.18 -1.53
C GLU A 276 0.88 -0.14 -2.29
N LEU A 277 -0.22 -0.27 -3.02
CA LEU A 277 -0.45 -1.37 -3.95
C LEU A 277 0.63 -1.41 -5.04
N GLN A 278 0.99 -0.26 -5.61
CA GLN A 278 2.08 -0.17 -6.60
C GLN A 278 3.43 -0.59 -5.99
N ALA A 279 3.77 -0.08 -4.80
CA ALA A 279 4.98 -0.50 -4.11
C ALA A 279 4.99 -2.01 -3.80
N PHE A 280 3.83 -2.58 -3.47
CA PHE A 280 3.68 -4.01 -3.27
C PHE A 280 3.90 -4.81 -4.58
N GLN A 281 3.35 -4.35 -5.70
CA GLN A 281 3.53 -5.00 -7.00
C GLN A 281 4.99 -4.96 -7.46
N GLU A 282 5.63 -3.80 -7.39
CA GLU A 282 7.05 -3.64 -7.73
C GLU A 282 7.93 -4.58 -6.90
N LYS A 283 7.61 -4.76 -5.61
CA LYS A 283 8.32 -5.68 -4.73
C LYS A 283 8.05 -7.14 -5.11
N THR A 284 6.80 -7.50 -5.36
CA THR A 284 6.38 -8.86 -5.74
C THR A 284 7.07 -9.30 -7.03
N TRP A 285 7.03 -8.46 -8.06
CA TRP A 285 7.72 -8.70 -9.34
C TRP A 285 9.24 -8.94 -9.18
N ARG A 286 9.91 -8.25 -8.25
CA ARG A 286 11.36 -8.41 -8.04
C ARG A 286 11.72 -9.65 -7.23
N GLU A 287 10.84 -10.10 -6.34
CA GLU A 287 11.15 -11.17 -5.38
C GLU A 287 10.73 -12.55 -5.88
N PHE A 288 9.68 -12.62 -6.69
CA PHE A 288 9.14 -13.88 -7.19
C PHE A 288 9.54 -14.12 -8.64
N ARG A 289 9.71 -15.39 -8.99
CA ARG A 289 10.08 -15.80 -10.35
C ARG A 289 8.83 -16.05 -11.18
N TYR A 290 8.91 -15.70 -12.45
CA TYR A 290 7.94 -16.16 -13.43
C TYR A 290 8.28 -17.61 -13.82
N GLU A 291 7.38 -18.55 -13.55
CA GLU A 291 7.54 -19.97 -13.86
C GLU A 291 6.19 -20.55 -14.26
N PRO A 292 6.05 -21.14 -15.47
CA PRO A 292 4.78 -21.73 -15.90
C PRO A 292 4.41 -22.94 -15.05
N ASN A 293 3.14 -23.04 -14.67
CA ASN A 293 2.55 -24.19 -13.99
C ASN A 293 1.24 -24.58 -14.67
N GLU A 294 0.77 -25.79 -14.34
CA GLU A 294 -0.45 -26.33 -14.95
C GLU A 294 -1.72 -25.91 -14.20
N PRO A 295 -1.76 -25.92 -12.84
CA PRO A 295 -2.88 -25.38 -12.10
C PRO A 295 -2.56 -24.00 -11.51
N ALA A 296 -3.57 -23.14 -11.46
CA ALA A 296 -3.52 -21.87 -10.76
C ALA A 296 -3.34 -22.05 -9.25
N LEU A 297 -2.27 -21.50 -8.72
CA LEU A 297 -1.87 -21.57 -7.33
C LEU A 297 -2.68 -20.59 -6.49
N ARG A 298 -3.03 -21.05 -5.29
CA ARG A 298 -3.52 -20.16 -4.23
C ARG A 298 -2.39 -19.21 -3.78
N PRO A 299 -2.72 -18.06 -3.19
CA PRO A 299 -1.70 -17.12 -2.72
C PRO A 299 -0.65 -17.68 -1.75
N ASP A 300 -1.01 -18.62 -0.88
CA ASP A 300 -0.10 -19.30 0.03
C ASP A 300 0.82 -20.28 -0.70
N GLN A 301 0.30 -20.97 -1.72
CA GLN A 301 1.06 -21.88 -2.58
C GLN A 301 2.04 -21.12 -3.47
N PHE A 302 1.63 -20.00 -4.08
CA PHE A 302 2.51 -19.10 -4.83
C PHE A 302 3.68 -18.60 -3.97
N LEU A 303 3.36 -18.16 -2.74
CA LEU A 303 4.38 -17.72 -1.78
C LEU A 303 5.37 -18.84 -1.45
N ALA A 304 4.89 -20.07 -1.23
CA ALA A 304 5.73 -21.23 -0.93
C ALA A 304 6.57 -21.68 -2.13
N ALA A 305 6.04 -21.59 -3.35
CA ALA A 305 6.73 -21.92 -4.59
C ALA A 305 7.82 -20.89 -4.96
N GLY A 306 7.71 -19.67 -4.43
CA GLY A 306 8.62 -18.57 -4.77
C GLY A 306 8.41 -18.02 -6.18
N GLY A 307 7.20 -18.17 -6.71
CA GLY A 307 6.85 -17.80 -8.08
C GLY A 307 5.65 -18.56 -8.62
N GLY A 308 5.34 -18.26 -9.87
CA GLY A 308 4.22 -18.79 -10.64
C GLY A 308 4.10 -18.05 -11.97
N ASP A 309 3.01 -18.23 -12.68
CA ASP A 309 2.76 -17.55 -13.95
C ASP A 309 1.76 -16.39 -13.84
N CYS A 310 1.24 -15.90 -14.98
CA CYS A 310 0.37 -14.73 -14.99
C CYS A 310 -0.86 -14.85 -14.09
N GLU A 311 -1.47 -16.04 -14.02
CA GLU A 311 -2.69 -16.25 -13.24
C GLU A 311 -2.38 -16.34 -11.74
N ASP A 312 -1.24 -16.91 -11.36
CA ASP A 312 -0.77 -16.92 -9.99
C ASP A 312 -0.44 -15.53 -9.44
N PHE A 313 0.28 -14.71 -10.22
CA PHE A 313 0.59 -13.33 -9.83
C PHE A 313 -0.68 -12.51 -9.64
N ALA A 314 -1.67 -12.70 -10.53
CA ALA A 314 -2.97 -12.05 -10.43
C ALA A 314 -3.74 -12.52 -9.19
N LEU A 315 -3.78 -13.83 -8.91
CA LEU A 315 -4.44 -14.39 -7.73
C LEU A 315 -3.75 -14.00 -6.42
N TYR A 316 -2.42 -13.96 -6.41
CA TYR A 316 -1.63 -13.47 -5.29
C TYR A 316 -1.95 -12.01 -4.96
N THR A 317 -2.13 -11.18 -5.99
CA THR A 317 -2.57 -9.80 -5.87
C THR A 317 -4.02 -9.69 -5.39
N ALA A 318 -4.91 -10.51 -5.92
CA ALA A 318 -6.31 -10.57 -5.49
C ALA A 318 -6.40 -10.92 -3.99
N GLY A 319 -5.56 -11.83 -3.50
CA GLY A 319 -5.46 -12.14 -2.07
C GLY A 319 -5.12 -10.90 -1.22
N LEU A 320 -4.17 -10.06 -1.67
CA LEU A 320 -3.84 -8.80 -1.00
C LEU A 320 -5.06 -7.86 -0.97
N LEU A 321 -5.71 -7.67 -2.11
CA LEU A 321 -6.88 -6.78 -2.21
C LEU A 321 -8.01 -7.25 -1.29
N ARG A 322 -8.30 -8.56 -1.28
CA ARG A 322 -9.28 -9.16 -0.37
C ARG A 322 -8.89 -8.94 1.09
N PHE A 323 -7.62 -9.10 1.45
CA PHE A 323 -7.10 -8.82 2.81
C PHE A 323 -7.39 -7.38 3.23
N TRP A 324 -7.22 -6.43 2.31
CA TRP A 324 -7.49 -5.01 2.54
C TRP A 324 -8.95 -4.59 2.34
N GLY A 325 -9.84 -5.56 2.10
CA GLY A 325 -11.29 -5.36 2.01
C GLY A 325 -11.75 -4.74 0.70
N TRP A 326 -10.92 -4.83 -0.34
CA TRP A 326 -11.27 -4.47 -1.70
C TRP A 326 -12.00 -5.66 -2.36
N GLU A 327 -12.60 -5.43 -3.52
CA GLU A 327 -13.37 -6.43 -4.26
C GLU A 327 -12.63 -6.83 -5.55
N PRO A 328 -11.70 -7.80 -5.47
CA PRO A 328 -10.90 -8.25 -6.60
C PRO A 328 -11.58 -9.34 -7.42
N TYR A 329 -11.17 -9.43 -8.67
CA TYR A 329 -11.50 -10.48 -9.62
C TYR A 329 -10.26 -10.88 -10.42
N LEU A 330 -10.29 -12.05 -11.05
CA LEU A 330 -9.29 -12.48 -12.02
C LEU A 330 -9.87 -12.26 -13.42
N GLY A 331 -9.20 -11.47 -14.26
CA GLY A 331 -9.61 -11.22 -15.64
C GLY A 331 -8.66 -11.91 -16.62
N ILE A 332 -9.20 -12.59 -17.63
CA ILE A 332 -8.42 -13.22 -18.70
C ILE A 332 -8.55 -12.36 -19.97
N LEU A 333 -7.42 -11.84 -20.42
CA LEU A 333 -7.27 -11.09 -21.65
C LEU A 333 -6.79 -12.04 -22.75
N ALA A 334 -7.43 -12.02 -23.91
CA ALA A 334 -6.98 -12.80 -25.06
C ALA A 334 -7.34 -12.07 -26.37
N PRO A 335 -6.64 -12.34 -27.49
CA PRO A 335 -7.05 -11.83 -28.80
C PRO A 335 -8.42 -12.42 -29.17
N SER A 336 -9.15 -11.73 -30.04
CA SER A 336 -10.50 -12.16 -30.45
C SER A 336 -10.53 -13.47 -31.27
N ARG A 337 -9.38 -14.04 -31.62
CA ARG A 337 -9.30 -15.31 -32.37
C ARG A 337 -9.08 -16.45 -31.39
N HIS A 338 -9.95 -17.46 -31.44
CA HIS A 338 -9.85 -18.64 -30.59
C HIS A 338 -8.49 -19.35 -30.71
N GLY A 339 -7.95 -19.82 -29.58
CA GLY A 339 -6.82 -20.75 -29.52
C GLY A 339 -5.44 -20.17 -29.20
N SER A 340 -5.33 -18.87 -28.91
CA SER A 340 -4.09 -18.28 -28.39
C SER A 340 -3.98 -18.38 -26.88
N THR A 341 -2.76 -18.48 -26.36
CA THR A 341 -2.46 -18.28 -24.94
C THR A 341 -2.97 -16.91 -24.47
N GLY A 342 -3.86 -16.90 -23.48
CA GLY A 342 -4.34 -15.68 -22.84
C GLY A 342 -3.31 -15.10 -21.86
N HIS A 343 -3.69 -14.00 -21.21
CA HIS A 343 -2.93 -13.35 -20.16
C HIS A 343 -3.87 -12.99 -19.02
N ALA A 344 -3.54 -13.41 -17.82
CA ALA A 344 -4.35 -13.16 -16.65
C ALA A 344 -3.90 -11.88 -15.94
N VAL A 345 -4.87 -11.11 -15.45
CA VAL A 345 -4.65 -9.89 -14.65
C VAL A 345 -5.57 -9.88 -13.45
N CYS A 346 -5.17 -9.21 -12.38
CA CYS A 346 -6.08 -8.91 -11.28
C CYS A 346 -6.91 -7.67 -11.64
N LEU A 347 -8.22 -7.72 -11.41
CA LEU A 347 -9.13 -6.60 -11.60
C LEU A 347 -9.63 -6.13 -10.24
N SER A 348 -9.48 -4.84 -9.92
CA SER A 348 -10.10 -4.23 -8.74
C SER A 348 -11.38 -3.50 -9.13
N TYR A 349 -12.50 -3.83 -8.49
CA TYR A 349 -13.73 -3.07 -8.66
C TYR A 349 -13.69 -1.75 -7.89
N GLU A 350 -13.95 -0.63 -8.58
CA GLU A 350 -13.83 0.71 -8.03
C GLU A 350 -15.11 1.54 -8.20
N GLU A 351 -15.79 1.83 -7.08
CA GLU A 351 -16.93 2.77 -7.04
C GLU A 351 -16.46 4.24 -7.02
N GLY A 352 -15.25 4.51 -6.54
CA GLY A 352 -14.74 5.84 -6.25
C GLY A 352 -13.84 6.45 -7.33
N SER A 353 -13.23 7.59 -7.00
CA SER A 353 -12.16 8.18 -7.83
C SER A 353 -10.86 7.41 -7.66
N PHE A 354 -10.23 7.04 -8.77
CA PHE A 354 -8.86 6.53 -8.84
C PHE A 354 -7.99 7.51 -9.65
N PRO A 355 -6.65 7.38 -9.63
CA PRO A 355 -5.77 8.26 -10.39
C PRO A 355 -6.19 8.35 -11.87
N GLY A 356 -6.31 9.56 -12.40
CA GLY A 356 -6.81 9.78 -13.78
C GLY A 356 -5.91 9.23 -14.88
N SER A 357 -4.69 8.80 -14.55
CA SER A 357 -3.78 8.10 -15.47
C SER A 357 -4.07 6.60 -15.59
N TYR A 358 -4.95 6.04 -14.75
CA TYR A 358 -5.24 4.62 -14.78
C TYR A 358 -6.15 4.28 -15.95
N THR A 359 -5.98 3.10 -16.53
CA THR A 359 -6.96 2.50 -17.42
C THR A 359 -7.94 1.64 -16.62
N TRP A 360 -9.10 1.37 -17.19
CA TRP A 360 -10.11 0.52 -16.57
C TRP A 360 -10.99 -0.14 -17.64
N PHE A 361 -11.62 -1.24 -17.27
CA PHE A 361 -12.69 -1.87 -18.04
C PHE A 361 -14.03 -1.39 -17.49
N GLN A 362 -14.92 -0.94 -18.37
CA GLN A 362 -16.31 -0.73 -18.02
C GLN A 362 -17.07 -2.04 -18.17
N VAL A 363 -17.62 -2.54 -17.08
CA VAL A 363 -18.44 -3.76 -17.06
C VAL A 363 -19.86 -3.36 -16.69
N GLU A 364 -20.82 -3.59 -17.58
CA GLU A 364 -22.23 -3.28 -17.34
C GLU A 364 -22.99 -4.48 -16.75
N ALA A 365 -22.73 -5.65 -17.29
CA ALA A 365 -23.21 -6.92 -16.78
C ALA A 365 -22.18 -7.98 -17.13
N TRP A 366 -21.82 -8.80 -16.15
CA TRP A 366 -20.99 -9.96 -16.38
C TRP A 366 -21.44 -11.07 -15.44
N THR A 367 -21.42 -12.30 -15.93
CA THR A 367 -21.63 -13.48 -15.10
C THR A 367 -20.42 -14.38 -15.28
N THR A 368 -19.74 -14.69 -14.18
CA THR A 368 -18.59 -15.58 -14.18
C THR A 368 -18.98 -16.99 -14.64
N PRO A 369 -18.01 -17.85 -15.03
CA PRO A 369 -18.30 -19.23 -15.41
C PRO A 369 -19.03 -20.06 -14.33
N ASP A 370 -18.86 -19.75 -13.05
CA ASP A 370 -19.55 -20.37 -11.91
C ASP A 370 -20.93 -19.73 -11.59
N GLY A 371 -21.37 -18.76 -12.39
CA GLY A 371 -22.71 -18.18 -12.29
C GLY A 371 -22.83 -16.97 -11.37
N VAL A 372 -21.72 -16.42 -10.87
CA VAL A 372 -21.72 -15.22 -10.03
C VAL A 372 -21.88 -13.99 -10.92
N THR A 373 -22.90 -13.18 -10.66
CA THR A 373 -23.10 -11.90 -11.35
C THR A 373 -22.23 -10.82 -10.71
N LEU A 374 -21.45 -10.12 -11.54
CA LEU A 374 -20.60 -9.01 -11.12
C LEU A 374 -21.40 -7.71 -11.02
N LYS A 375 -20.90 -6.80 -10.20
CA LYS A 375 -21.45 -5.44 -10.10
C LYS A 375 -21.15 -4.65 -11.38
N PRO A 376 -22.11 -3.87 -11.89
CA PRO A 376 -21.80 -2.88 -12.89
C PRO A 376 -20.80 -1.85 -12.35
N GLY A 377 -19.80 -1.47 -13.14
CA GLY A 377 -18.88 -0.40 -12.81
C GLY A 377 -17.52 -0.51 -13.50
N ARG A 378 -16.53 0.12 -12.87
CA ARG A 378 -15.17 0.24 -13.41
C ARG A 378 -14.25 -0.75 -12.72
N TYR A 379 -13.49 -1.46 -13.54
CA TYR A 379 -12.57 -2.50 -13.11
C TYR A 379 -11.15 -2.11 -13.51
N VAL A 380 -10.34 -1.74 -12.52
CA VAL A 380 -8.97 -1.28 -12.73
C VAL A 380 -8.04 -2.51 -12.80
N PRO A 381 -7.30 -2.71 -13.91
CA PRO A 381 -6.37 -3.81 -14.02
C PRO A 381 -5.10 -3.59 -13.21
N ILE A 382 -4.57 -4.69 -12.68
CA ILE A 382 -3.29 -4.79 -12.01
C ILE A 382 -2.56 -5.98 -12.65
N ASP A 383 -1.46 -5.68 -13.32
CA ASP A 383 -0.74 -6.58 -14.21
C ASP A 383 0.76 -6.54 -13.91
N TYR A 384 1.27 -7.58 -13.24
CA TYR A 384 2.63 -7.63 -12.68
C TYR A 384 2.98 -6.34 -11.92
N ASP A 385 3.99 -5.59 -12.38
CA ASP A 385 4.44 -4.32 -11.80
C ASP A 385 3.60 -3.09 -12.18
N HIS A 386 2.49 -3.27 -12.92
CA HIS A 386 1.61 -2.20 -13.36
C HIS A 386 0.31 -2.18 -12.52
N VAL A 387 0.00 -1.04 -11.90
CA VAL A 387 -1.28 -0.79 -11.22
C VAL A 387 -2.05 0.26 -12.00
N GLY A 388 -3.27 -0.06 -12.42
CA GLY A 388 -4.07 0.79 -13.29
C GLY A 388 -3.57 0.83 -14.73
N GLY A 389 -2.99 -0.27 -15.19
CA GLY A 389 -2.44 -0.40 -16.54
C GLY A 389 -2.24 -1.86 -16.90
N LEU A 390 -1.83 -2.10 -18.15
CA LEU A 390 -1.46 -3.41 -18.65
C LEU A 390 0.02 -3.38 -19.03
N SER A 391 0.72 -4.46 -18.72
CA SER A 391 2.09 -4.69 -19.13
C SER A 391 2.17 -4.97 -20.64
N ASN A 392 3.38 -5.13 -21.16
CA ASN A 392 3.61 -5.52 -22.55
C ASN A 392 3.28 -7.01 -22.83
N ALA A 393 2.83 -7.78 -21.84
CA ALA A 393 2.28 -9.12 -22.06
C ALA A 393 0.95 -9.07 -22.83
N VAL A 394 0.21 -7.97 -22.73
CA VAL A 394 -1.04 -7.77 -23.45
C VAL A 394 -0.79 -7.05 -24.77
N SER A 395 -1.07 -7.72 -25.89
CA SER A 395 -0.91 -7.10 -27.21
C SER A 395 -2.10 -6.21 -27.59
N PRO A 396 -1.91 -5.23 -28.49
CA PRO A 396 -3.01 -4.43 -29.02
C PRO A 396 -4.15 -5.30 -29.59
N GLY A 397 -5.40 -4.93 -29.26
CA GLY A 397 -6.60 -5.64 -29.73
C GLY A 397 -7.02 -6.85 -28.88
N TRP A 398 -6.28 -7.18 -27.83
CA TRP A 398 -6.74 -8.14 -26.83
C TRP A 398 -7.97 -7.58 -26.09
N LYS A 399 -8.88 -8.48 -25.73
CA LYS A 399 -10.13 -8.16 -25.05
C LYS A 399 -10.26 -8.99 -23.79
N LEU A 400 -11.00 -8.46 -22.81
CA LEU A 400 -11.41 -9.21 -21.63
C LEU A 400 -12.42 -10.29 -22.06
N GLN A 401 -12.01 -11.56 -21.95
CA GLN A 401 -12.81 -12.71 -22.39
C GLN A 401 -13.55 -13.37 -21.25
N GLU A 402 -12.87 -13.50 -20.11
CA GLU A 402 -13.36 -14.23 -18.94
C GLU A 402 -13.05 -13.44 -17.67
N ILE A 403 -13.95 -13.54 -16.69
CA ILE A 403 -13.74 -13.00 -15.35
C ILE A 403 -14.14 -14.08 -14.35
N TYR A 404 -13.31 -14.29 -13.34
CA TYR A 404 -13.50 -15.26 -12.27
C TYR A 404 -13.52 -14.57 -10.91
N VAL A 405 -14.29 -15.15 -9.98
CA VAL A 405 -14.06 -14.91 -8.55
C VAL A 405 -12.72 -15.57 -8.19
N PRO A 406 -11.76 -14.87 -7.55
CA PRO A 406 -10.40 -15.40 -7.36
C PRO A 406 -10.38 -16.79 -6.71
N GLU A 407 -11.21 -16.97 -5.67
CA GLU A 407 -11.31 -18.21 -4.91
C GLU A 407 -11.85 -19.38 -5.74
N SER A 408 -12.67 -19.10 -6.78
CA SER A 408 -13.17 -20.14 -7.69
C SER A 408 -12.09 -20.64 -8.65
N ALA A 409 -11.09 -19.81 -8.96
CA ALA A 409 -10.08 -20.06 -9.98
C ALA A 409 -8.94 -20.97 -9.49
N TRP A 410 -8.79 -21.13 -8.18
CA TRP A 410 -7.73 -21.94 -7.58
C TRP A 410 -7.78 -23.40 -8.01
N GLY A 411 -6.64 -23.92 -8.45
CA GLY A 411 -6.48 -25.28 -8.94
C GLY A 411 -7.05 -25.53 -10.33
N GLN A 412 -7.64 -24.52 -10.98
CA GLN A 412 -8.08 -24.63 -12.37
C GLN A 412 -6.90 -24.53 -13.34
N ARG A 413 -7.08 -25.07 -14.54
CA ARG A 413 -6.15 -24.90 -15.67
C ARG A 413 -6.70 -23.79 -16.55
N MET A 414 -5.95 -22.73 -16.78
CA MET A 414 -6.41 -21.53 -17.51
C MET A 414 -5.62 -21.26 -18.78
#